data_AF-A0AAV0Y3H5-F1
#
_entry.id   AF-A0AAV0Y3H5-F1
#
_cell.length_a   1.000
_cell.length_b   1.000
_cell.length_c   1.000
_cell.angle_alpha   90.00
_cell.angle_beta   90.00
_cell.angle_gamma   90.00
#
_symmetry.space_group_name_H-M   'P 1'
#
loop_
_entity.id
_entity.type
_entity.pdbx_description
1 polymer ?
#
loop_
_entity_poly.entity_id
_entity_poly.type
_entity_poly.pdbx_seq_one_letter_code
_entity_poly.pdbx_strand_id
1 'polypeptide(L)'
;MDIDRDLQTSEEYSEDQISQSIINDEDNDEENDESDEEEVDVVVKPPSNKEALEALEVIRRAVHHRGNNFNIQYEYEQYIFGILEENKKQTKITNFFQK
;
A
#
# COMPACT_ATOMS: atom_id res chain seq x y z
N MET A 1 -2.02 -30.77 30.06
CA MET A 1 -3.33 -30.55 29.43
C MET A 1 -3.00 -30.23 28.00
N ASP A 2 -3.20 -31.21 27.12
CA ASP A 2 -2.81 -31.09 25.72
C ASP A 2 -4.02 -30.54 24.97
N ILE A 3 -4.06 -29.21 24.90
CA ILE A 3 -5.13 -28.40 24.30
C ILE A 3 -5.36 -28.71 22.82
N ASP A 4 -4.36 -29.31 22.17
CA ASP A 4 -4.38 -29.58 20.73
C ASP A 4 -4.81 -31.01 20.39
N ARG A 5 -5.18 -31.83 21.39
CA ARG A 5 -5.52 -33.25 21.20
C ARG A 5 -6.80 -33.47 20.38
N ASP A 6 -7.72 -32.51 20.43
CA ASP A 6 -9.02 -32.56 19.75
C ASP A 6 -9.13 -31.53 18.61
N LEU A 7 -8.02 -30.83 18.28
CA LEU A 7 -8.02 -29.95 17.12
C LEU A 7 -8.03 -30.83 15.88
N GLN A 8 -9.16 -30.85 15.16
CA GLN A 8 -9.24 -31.54 13.88
C GLN A 8 -8.23 -30.90 12.92
N THR A 9 -7.11 -31.60 12.69
CA THR A 9 -6.18 -31.25 11.62
C THR A 9 -6.90 -31.54 10.31
N SER A 10 -7.16 -30.48 9.54
CA SER A 10 -7.86 -30.54 8.25
C SER A 10 -7.35 -31.69 7.39
N GLU A 11 -8.27 -32.45 6.80
CA GLU A 11 -7.99 -33.22 5.58
C GLU A 11 -7.34 -32.28 4.55
N GLU A 12 -6.41 -32.81 3.74
CA GLU A 12 -5.83 -32.08 2.61
C GLU A 12 -6.93 -31.85 1.56
N TYR A 13 -7.73 -30.81 1.73
CA TYR A 13 -8.62 -30.34 0.68
C TYR A 13 -7.75 -29.86 -0.48
N SER A 14 -7.99 -30.43 -1.67
CA SER A 14 -7.39 -29.90 -2.89
C SER A 14 -7.94 -28.50 -3.15
N GLU A 15 -7.12 -27.61 -3.71
CA GLU A 15 -7.50 -26.24 -4.09
C GLU A 15 -8.78 -26.22 -4.94
N ASP A 16 -8.98 -27.24 -5.76
CA ASP A 16 -10.18 -27.40 -6.60
C ASP A 16 -11.45 -27.64 -5.76
N GLN A 17 -11.35 -28.38 -4.64
CA GLN A 17 -12.49 -28.63 -3.75
C GLN A 17 -12.88 -27.40 -2.94
N ILE A 18 -11.88 -26.59 -2.54
CA ILE A 18 -12.10 -25.33 -1.84
C ILE A 18 -12.80 -24.34 -2.78
N SER A 19 -12.30 -24.21 -4.00
CA SER A 19 -12.87 -23.33 -5.02
C SER A 19 -14.30 -23.70 -5.37
N GLN A 20 -14.58 -24.99 -5.51
CA GLN A 20 -15.94 -25.50 -5.78
C GLN A 20 -16.89 -25.26 -4.60
N SER A 21 -16.44 -25.38 -3.35
CA SER A 21 -17.30 -25.10 -2.18
C SER A 21 -17.75 -23.64 -2.17
N ILE A 22 -16.82 -22.71 -2.42
CA ILE A 22 -17.11 -21.27 -2.42
C ILE A 22 -18.14 -20.92 -3.51
N ILE A 23 -17.98 -21.48 -4.71
CA ILE A 23 -18.90 -21.24 -5.83
C ILE A 23 -20.31 -21.77 -5.51
N ASN A 24 -20.40 -22.97 -4.92
CA ASN A 24 -21.69 -23.57 -4.61
C ASN A 24 -22.38 -22.93 -3.38
N ASP A 25 -21.62 -22.28 -2.50
CA ASP A 25 -22.14 -21.55 -1.34
C ASP A 25 -22.74 -20.19 -1.75
N GLU A 26 -22.26 -19.58 -2.84
CA GLU A 26 -22.82 -18.32 -3.40
C GLU A 26 -24.18 -18.53 -4.11
N ASP A 27 -24.46 -19.73 -4.62
CA ASP A 27 -25.72 -20.04 -5.35
C ASP A 27 -26.93 -20.33 -4.42
N ASN A 28 -26.78 -20.26 -3.08
CA ASN A 28 -27.87 -20.56 -2.13
C ASN A 28 -28.52 -19.32 -1.48
N ASP A 29 -28.12 -18.10 -1.83
CA ASP A 29 -28.83 -16.87 -1.41
C ASP A 29 -29.85 -16.43 -2.47
N GLU A 30 -30.77 -17.33 -2.84
CA GLU A 30 -32.08 -16.91 -3.34
C GLU A 30 -32.98 -16.67 -2.12
N GLU A 31 -33.26 -15.40 -1.81
CA GLU A 31 -34.59 -14.85 -1.49
C GLU A 31 -34.44 -13.33 -1.19
N ASN A 32 -34.65 -12.53 -2.23
CA ASN A 32 -35.53 -11.36 -2.22
C ASN A 32 -35.08 -10.08 -1.46
N ASP A 33 -34.40 -9.17 -2.17
CA ASP A 33 -34.65 -7.74 -2.05
C ASP A 33 -34.48 -7.08 -3.42
N GLU A 34 -35.59 -6.68 -4.06
CA GLU A 34 -35.62 -5.76 -5.20
C GLU A 34 -35.20 -4.36 -4.71
N SER A 35 -33.94 -4.20 -4.34
CA SER A 35 -33.30 -2.88 -4.34
C SER A 35 -32.54 -2.77 -5.65
N ASP A 36 -33.15 -2.09 -6.62
CA ASP A 36 -32.53 -1.61 -7.86
C ASP A 36 -31.52 -0.48 -7.51
N GLU A 37 -30.65 -0.76 -6.54
CA GLU A 37 -29.39 -0.06 -6.37
C GLU A 37 -28.53 -0.57 -7.50
N GLU A 38 -28.55 0.17 -8.63
CA GLU A 38 -27.45 0.12 -9.58
C GLU A 38 -26.17 0.04 -8.75
N GLU A 39 -25.54 -1.14 -8.72
CA GLU A 39 -24.17 -1.29 -8.27
C GLU A 39 -23.38 -0.42 -9.24
N VAL A 40 -23.24 0.84 -8.87
CA VAL A 40 -22.33 1.75 -9.52
C VAL A 40 -20.99 1.12 -9.23
N ASP A 41 -20.52 0.28 -10.15
CA ASP A 41 -19.17 -0.21 -10.21
C ASP A 41 -18.31 1.06 -10.27
N VAL A 42 -17.91 1.53 -9.07
CA VAL A 42 -17.04 2.67 -8.93
C VAL A 42 -15.73 2.13 -9.47
N VAL A 43 -15.51 2.32 -10.77
CA VAL A 43 -14.26 1.99 -11.43
C VAL A 43 -13.21 2.90 -10.80
N VAL A 44 -12.65 2.44 -9.67
CA VAL A 44 -11.58 3.13 -8.97
C VAL A 44 -10.39 3.05 -9.90
N LYS A 45 -10.11 4.17 -10.56
CA LYS A 45 -8.96 4.28 -11.45
C LYS A 45 -7.71 3.86 -10.66
N PRO A 46 -6.84 3.01 -11.23
CA PRO A 46 -5.61 2.66 -10.57
C PRO A 46 -4.81 3.94 -10.26
N PRO A 47 -4.10 3.97 -9.12
CA PRO A 47 -3.35 5.14 -8.70
C PRO A 47 -2.37 5.56 -9.79
N SER A 48 -2.24 6.86 -9.98
CA SER A 48 -1.27 7.41 -10.92
C SER A 48 0.15 7.10 -10.45
N ASN A 49 1.10 7.10 -11.38
CA ASN A 49 2.52 6.91 -11.06
C ASN A 49 3.02 7.90 -10.01
N LYS A 50 2.47 9.13 -10.00
CA LYS A 50 2.82 10.14 -8.99
C LYS A 50 2.32 9.72 -7.60
N GLU A 51 1.07 9.32 -7.48
CA GLU A 51 0.47 8.88 -6.21
C GLU A 51 1.16 7.61 -5.68
N ALA A 52 1.52 6.68 -6.56
CA ALA A 52 2.28 5.49 -6.19
C ALA A 52 3.67 5.84 -5.64
N LEU A 53 4.37 6.80 -6.26
CA LEU A 53 5.67 7.27 -5.77
C LEU A 53 5.56 7.98 -4.41
N GLU A 54 4.55 8.82 -4.22
CA GLU A 54 4.29 9.49 -2.94
C GLU A 54 3.97 8.46 -1.84
N ALA A 55 3.14 7.45 -2.14
CA ALA A 55 2.84 6.37 -1.19
C ALA A 55 4.09 5.55 -0.83
N LEU A 56 4.93 5.21 -1.81
CA LEU A 56 6.21 4.51 -1.58
C LEU A 56 7.17 5.34 -0.71
N GLU A 57 7.21 6.65 -0.89
CA GLU A 57 8.04 7.53 -0.09
C GLU A 57 7.58 7.56 1.37
N VAL A 58 6.27 7.60 1.61
CA VAL A 58 5.67 7.52 2.95
C VAL A 58 5.98 6.17 3.61
N ILE A 59 5.82 5.06 2.89
CA ILE A 59 6.13 3.71 3.39
C ILE A 59 7.61 3.61 3.74
N ARG A 60 8.50 4.06 2.84
CA ARG A 60 9.95 4.08 3.09
C ARG A 60 10.28 4.84 4.36
N ARG A 61 9.66 6.01 4.54
CA ARG A 61 9.84 6.84 5.75
C ARG A 61 9.33 6.14 7.01
N ALA A 62 8.16 5.50 6.96
CA ALA A 62 7.58 4.76 8.09
C ALA A 62 8.42 3.53 8.48
N VAL A 63 8.96 2.81 7.49
CA VAL A 63 9.88 1.68 7.70
C VAL A 63 11.17 2.18 8.34
N HIS A 64 11.73 3.26 7.81
CA HIS A 64 12.94 3.84 8.39
C HIS A 64 12.68 4.32 9.83
N HIS A 65 11.51 4.89 10.17
CA HIS A 65 11.11 5.30 11.53
C HIS A 65 11.16 4.17 12.57
N ARG A 66 10.97 2.91 12.15
CA ARG A 66 11.15 1.74 13.03
C ARG A 66 12.61 1.33 13.21
N GLY A 67 13.53 1.88 12.42
CA GLY A 67 14.95 1.72 12.60
C GLY A 67 15.47 2.61 13.74
N ASN A 68 16.35 2.07 14.58
CA ASN A 68 16.92 2.78 15.74
C ASN A 68 17.55 4.15 15.42
N ASN A 69 17.93 4.39 14.16
CA ASN A 69 18.64 5.60 13.73
C ASN A 69 17.86 6.48 12.74
N PHE A 70 16.53 6.31 12.64
CA PHE A 70 15.71 7.09 11.69
C PHE A 70 15.96 8.59 11.79
N ASN A 71 15.88 9.12 13.00
CA ASN A 71 15.87 10.56 13.20
C ASN A 71 17.19 11.18 12.71
N ILE A 72 18.30 10.49 12.96
CA ILE A 72 19.63 10.88 12.47
C ILE A 72 19.66 10.87 10.94
N GLN A 73 19.18 9.79 10.31
CA GLN A 73 19.13 9.70 8.84
C GLN A 73 18.25 10.79 8.23
N TYR A 74 17.08 11.02 8.82
CA TYR A 74 16.15 12.05 8.37
C TYR A 74 16.74 13.46 8.50
N GLU A 75 17.39 13.78 9.61
CA GLU A 75 18.07 15.06 9.80
C GLU A 75 19.17 15.29 8.74
N TYR A 76 19.97 14.26 8.43
CA TYR A 76 20.96 14.35 7.35
C TYR A 76 20.32 14.53 5.97
N GLU A 77 19.23 13.81 5.66
CA GLU A 77 18.49 13.99 4.42
C GLU A 77 17.97 15.42 4.28
N GLN A 78 17.34 15.98 5.32
CA GLN A 78 16.85 17.35 5.33
C GLN A 78 17.98 18.37 5.14
N TYR A 79 19.12 18.15 5.80
CA TYR A 79 20.30 19.00 5.64
C TYR A 79 20.82 19.00 4.19
N ILE A 80 20.94 17.82 3.57
CA ILE A 80 21.36 17.69 2.17
C ILE A 80 20.36 18.39 1.24
N PHE A 81 19.05 18.22 1.47
CA PHE A 81 18.03 18.91 0.68
C PHE A 81 18.15 20.44 0.79
N GLY A 82 18.42 20.97 1.98
CA GLY A 82 18.67 22.39 2.18
C GLY A 82 19.86 22.90 1.33
N ILE A 83 20.99 22.20 1.37
CA ILE A 83 22.17 22.52 0.55
C ILE A 83 21.83 22.50 -0.94
N LEU A 84 21.12 21.47 -1.41
CA LEU A 84 20.76 21.34 -2.82
C LEU A 84 19.86 22.48 -3.28
N GLU A 85 18.92 22.92 -2.43
CA GLU A 85 18.05 24.05 -2.74
C GLU A 85 18.80 25.37 -2.81
N GLU A 86 19.73 25.61 -1.87
CA GLU A 86 20.62 26.78 -1.90
C GLU A 86 21.51 26.79 -3.14
N ASN A 87 22.13 25.65 -3.47
CA ASN A 87 22.93 25.51 -4.68
C ASN A 87 22.11 25.82 -5.94
N LYS A 88 20.86 25.32 -6.02
CA LYS A 88 19.96 25.63 -7.14
C LYS A 88 19.66 27.13 -7.24
N LYS A 89 19.50 27.82 -6.11
CA LYS A 89 19.33 29.30 -6.08
C LYS A 89 20.61 29.99 -6.57
N GLN A 90 21.77 29.58 -6.08
CA GLN A 90 23.06 30.13 -6.51
C GLN A 90 23.30 29.92 -8.01
N THR A 91 23.07 28.72 -8.54
CA THR A 91 23.22 28.44 -9.97
C THR A 91 22.32 29.34 -10.83
N LYS A 92 21.07 29.58 -10.41
CA LYS A 92 20.18 30.51 -11.11
C LYS A 92 20.74 31.94 -11.15
N ILE A 93 21.30 32.40 -10.03
CA ILE A 93 21.92 33.72 -9.93
C ILE A 93 23.17 33.80 -10.82
N THR A 94 24.06 32.82 -10.75
CA THR A 94 25.26 32.76 -11.60
C THR A 94 24.91 32.80 -13.08
N ASN A 95 23.92 32.00 -13.50
CA ASN A 95 23.45 31.99 -14.89
C ASN A 95 22.84 33.33 -15.32
N PHE A 96 22.22 34.08 -14.40
CA PHE A 96 21.67 35.40 -14.69
C PHE A 96 22.78 36.43 -14.99
N PHE A 97 23.88 36.38 -14.25
CA PHE A 97 25.01 37.31 -14.43
C PHE A 97 26.00 36.92 -15.52
N GLN A 98 25.89 35.70 -16.08
CA GLN A 98 26.68 35.26 -17.24
C GLN A 98 26.08 35.67 -18.60
N LYS A 99 24.97 36.41 -18.58
CA LYS A 99 24.25 36.90 -19.76
C LYS A 99 24.53 38.38 -19.98
#